data_AF-A0A2E1B3F0-F1
#
_entry.id   AF-A0A2E1B3F0-F1
#
_cell.length_a   1.000
_cell.length_b   1.000
_cell.length_c   1.000
_cell.angle_alpha   90.00
_cell.angle_beta   90.00
_cell.angle_gamma   90.00
#
_symmetry.space_group_name_H-M   'P 1'
#
loop_
_entity.id
_entity.type
_entity.pdbx_description
1 polymer ?
#
loop_
_entity_poly.entity_id
_entity_poly.type
_entity_poly.pdbx_seq_one_letter_code
_entity_poly.pdbx_strand_id
1 'polypeptide(L)'
;MSLHERLRRIDEYRELNGFRTEPQQMRAAGPGKIGALRLGFSMRGGRSVLSDLYRVTPLLVQQALYWDEAMPELPICSIISIGGGILQGDRYTIDISVGEGASAQVTSQGANRIHQMDANYASQHQTVMLAKDAYLEFLPDFTIPYRDSRFINDTDLVVHEDATLLYGEMMMTGRKHHHESERFGFDLLSMTVNARRPDGRKLFTEKVLIEKGNETIDFAAVMGGYDAFANILCITPPAVAERIRERVNVSFGDERPRAISGFSTLPNGAGLMLRVVGIESYDVRAEVRNFWKVVREEARGKTLPEEFLWR
;
A
#
# COMPACT_ATOMS: atom_id res chain seq x y z
N MET A 1 -5.47 -15.51 14.44
CA MET A 1 -5.11 -16.47 13.38
C MET A 1 -3.60 -16.65 13.37
N SER A 2 -3.13 -17.90 13.22
CA SER A 2 -1.70 -18.18 13.05
C SER A 2 -1.20 -17.67 11.68
N LEU A 3 0.11 -17.49 11.53
CA LEU A 3 0.74 -17.13 10.25
C LEU A 3 0.32 -18.11 9.13
N HIS A 4 0.28 -19.40 9.43
CA HIS A 4 -0.10 -20.44 8.47
C HIS A 4 -1.57 -20.34 8.04
N GLU A 5 -2.49 -20.01 8.96
CA GLU A 5 -3.92 -19.83 8.63
C GLU A 5 -4.13 -18.63 7.69
N ARG A 6 -3.45 -17.51 7.96
CA ARG A 6 -3.55 -16.31 7.13
C ARG A 6 -3.02 -16.55 5.72
N LEU A 7 -1.89 -17.24 5.61
CA LEU A 7 -1.30 -17.60 4.32
C LEU A 7 -2.19 -18.59 3.55
N ARG A 8 -2.82 -19.56 4.22
CA ARG A 8 -3.77 -20.49 3.58
C ARG A 8 -5.02 -19.81 3.02
N ARG A 9 -5.51 -18.75 3.67
CA ARG A 9 -6.66 -17.98 3.16
C ARG A 9 -6.40 -17.43 1.75
N ILE A 10 -5.18 -16.99 1.49
CA ILE A 10 -4.79 -16.50 0.17
C ILE A 10 -4.85 -17.63 -0.86
N ASP A 11 -4.46 -18.84 -0.47
CA ASP A 11 -4.51 -20.01 -1.36
C ASP A 11 -5.94 -20.39 -1.79
N GLU A 12 -6.99 -19.77 -1.23
CA GLU A 12 -8.38 -20.02 -1.62
C GLU A 12 -8.87 -19.07 -2.74
N TYR A 13 -8.13 -18.02 -3.07
CA TYR A 13 -8.53 -17.06 -4.11
C TYR A 13 -8.63 -17.74 -5.48
N ARG A 14 -9.73 -17.45 -6.19
CA ARG A 14 -10.08 -18.09 -7.46
C ARG A 14 -9.10 -17.73 -8.57
N GLU A 15 -8.60 -16.50 -8.58
CA GLU A 15 -7.62 -16.01 -9.54
C GLU A 15 -6.26 -16.72 -9.46
N LEU A 16 -6.00 -17.49 -8.39
CA LEU A 16 -4.80 -18.32 -8.26
C LEU A 16 -4.98 -19.73 -8.85
N ASN A 17 -6.16 -20.06 -9.38
CA ASN A 17 -6.39 -21.34 -10.03
C ASN A 17 -5.45 -21.48 -11.24
N GLY A 18 -4.69 -22.57 -11.28
CA GLY A 18 -3.67 -22.81 -12.32
C GLY A 18 -2.26 -22.32 -11.95
N PHE A 19 -2.10 -21.56 -10.86
CA PHE A 19 -0.82 -21.02 -10.43
C PHE A 19 -0.29 -21.65 -9.14
N ARG A 20 -0.72 -22.86 -8.77
CA ARG A 20 -0.34 -23.52 -7.50
C ARG A 20 0.71 -24.61 -7.65
N THR A 21 1.28 -24.77 -8.84
CA THR A 21 2.37 -25.69 -9.08
C THR A 21 3.55 -25.32 -8.20
N GLU A 22 4.12 -26.29 -7.48
CA GLU A 22 5.28 -26.05 -6.62
C GLU A 22 6.53 -25.71 -7.44
N PRO A 23 7.35 -24.74 -6.99
CA PRO A 23 8.64 -24.48 -7.63
C PRO A 23 9.58 -25.68 -7.55
N GLN A 24 10.29 -25.98 -8.64
CA GLN A 24 11.28 -27.07 -8.66
C GLN A 24 12.47 -26.82 -7.73
N GLN A 25 12.83 -25.54 -7.52
CA GLN A 25 14.01 -25.20 -6.72
C GLN A 25 13.72 -25.27 -5.22
N MET A 26 12.90 -24.35 -4.72
CA MET A 26 12.55 -24.26 -3.30
C MET A 26 11.04 -24.14 -3.15
N ARG A 27 10.46 -25.06 -2.39
CA ARG A 27 9.01 -25.12 -2.12
C ARG A 27 8.45 -23.77 -1.67
N ALA A 28 7.23 -23.46 -2.08
CA ALA A 28 6.51 -22.29 -1.61
C ALA A 28 6.37 -22.31 -0.08
N ALA A 29 6.39 -21.13 0.55
CA ALA A 29 6.35 -20.98 2.00
C ALA A 29 7.42 -21.81 2.76
N GLY A 30 8.54 -22.16 2.11
CA GLY A 30 9.69 -22.79 2.77
C GLY A 30 10.43 -21.82 3.71
N PRO A 31 11.35 -22.32 4.56
CA PRO A 31 12.23 -21.47 5.34
C PRO A 31 12.94 -20.43 4.46
N GLY A 32 12.89 -19.14 4.80
CA GLY A 32 13.46 -18.06 3.97
C GLY A 32 12.54 -17.52 2.87
N LYS A 33 11.41 -18.20 2.57
CA LYS A 33 10.32 -17.66 1.73
C LYS A 33 9.16 -17.09 2.54
N ILE A 34 9.13 -17.38 3.84
CA ILE A 34 8.18 -16.77 4.78
C ILE A 34 8.83 -15.53 5.38
N GLY A 35 8.30 -14.37 5.01
CA GLY A 35 8.64 -13.08 5.62
C GLY A 35 7.55 -12.63 6.58
N ALA A 36 7.92 -12.04 7.70
CA ALA A 36 6.97 -11.50 8.65
C ALA A 36 7.49 -10.20 9.25
N LEU A 37 6.62 -9.20 9.38
CA LEU A 37 6.92 -7.96 10.07
C LEU A 37 5.74 -7.61 10.97
N ARG A 38 6.01 -7.25 12.22
CA ARG A 38 5.02 -6.70 13.16
C ARG A 38 5.57 -5.43 13.77
N LEU A 39 4.84 -4.32 13.59
CA LEU A 39 5.15 -3.01 14.12
C LEU A 39 4.00 -2.56 15.05
N GLY A 40 4.31 -2.27 16.31
CA GLY A 40 3.38 -1.70 17.26
C GLY A 40 3.82 -0.32 17.70
N PHE A 41 2.91 0.66 17.63
CA PHE A 41 3.16 2.04 18.04
C PHE A 41 2.26 2.41 19.21
N SER A 42 2.83 3.08 20.22
CA SER A 42 2.08 3.51 21.41
C SER A 42 2.57 4.86 21.91
N MET A 43 1.68 5.63 22.54
CA MET A 43 2.03 6.89 23.19
C MET A 43 2.86 6.64 24.46
N ARG A 44 4.03 7.27 24.59
CA ARG A 44 4.89 7.27 25.79
C ARG A 44 5.57 8.61 25.97
N GLY A 45 5.40 9.23 27.14
CA GLY A 45 6.08 10.48 27.49
C GLY A 45 5.76 11.64 26.51
N GLY A 46 4.52 11.72 26.04
CA GLY A 46 4.07 12.79 25.13
C GLY A 46 4.45 12.60 23.66
N ARG A 47 5.04 11.46 23.27
CA ARG A 47 5.30 11.11 21.87
C ARG A 47 4.94 9.67 21.54
N SER A 48 4.77 9.38 20.26
CA SER A 48 4.56 8.03 19.78
C SER A 48 5.91 7.30 19.65
N VAL A 49 5.97 6.04 20.07
CA VAL A 49 7.17 5.20 19.97
C VAL A 49 6.85 3.86 19.32
N LEU A 50 7.80 3.30 18.56
CA LEU A 50 7.77 1.90 18.13
C LEU A 50 8.01 1.01 19.37
N SER A 51 6.92 0.50 19.94
CA SER A 51 6.91 -0.27 21.19
C SER A 51 6.90 -1.77 21.02
N ASP A 52 6.54 -2.27 19.82
CA ASP A 52 6.65 -3.68 19.45
C ASP A 52 7.29 -3.80 18.07
N LEU A 53 8.26 -4.70 17.96
CA LEU A 53 8.98 -5.00 16.74
C LEU A 53 9.28 -6.50 16.68
N TYR A 54 8.65 -7.18 15.72
CA TYR A 54 8.99 -8.54 15.35
C TYR A 54 9.28 -8.59 13.86
N ARG A 55 10.31 -9.32 13.46
CA ARG A 55 10.71 -9.44 12.05
C ARG A 55 11.30 -10.79 11.71
N VAL A 56 11.00 -11.26 10.52
CA VAL A 56 11.55 -12.46 9.89
C VAL A 56 11.98 -12.08 8.48
N THR A 57 13.24 -12.37 8.16
CA THR A 57 13.84 -12.21 6.84
C THR A 57 12.92 -12.78 5.74
N PRO A 58 12.76 -12.09 4.59
CA PRO A 58 13.55 -10.95 4.13
C PRO A 58 13.04 -9.56 4.53
N LEU A 59 12.01 -9.48 5.38
CA LEU A 59 11.48 -8.20 5.86
C LEU A 59 12.29 -7.70 7.06
N LEU A 60 12.84 -6.50 6.92
CA LEU A 60 13.46 -5.72 7.99
C LEU A 60 12.75 -4.37 8.12
N VAL A 61 13.06 -3.66 9.19
CA VAL A 61 12.66 -2.26 9.38
C VAL A 61 13.82 -1.52 10.03
N GLN A 62 13.99 -0.26 9.66
CA GLN A 62 14.93 0.64 10.33
C GLN A 62 14.42 1.01 11.73
N GLN A 63 15.32 1.50 12.58
CA GLN A 63 14.90 2.13 13.83
C GLN A 63 13.94 3.30 13.52
N ALA A 64 12.95 3.51 14.40
CA ALA A 64 12.08 4.67 14.32
C ALA A 64 12.90 5.97 14.39
N LEU A 65 12.78 6.79 13.35
CA LEU A 65 13.42 8.10 13.26
C LEU A 65 12.39 9.19 13.53
N TYR A 66 12.86 10.34 14.01
CA TYR A 66 12.04 11.51 14.35
C TYR A 66 12.69 12.74 13.72
N TRP A 67 12.53 12.88 12.39
CA TRP A 67 13.17 13.95 11.61
C TRP A 67 12.18 14.97 11.05
N ASP A 68 10.88 14.74 11.22
CA ASP A 68 9.86 15.68 10.79
C ASP A 68 9.75 16.83 11.80
N GLU A 69 10.25 18.00 11.42
CA GLU A 69 10.25 19.20 12.28
C GLU A 69 8.83 19.71 12.56
N ALA A 70 7.86 19.47 11.67
CA ALA A 70 6.47 19.85 11.88
C ALA A 70 5.75 18.91 12.87
N MET A 71 6.22 17.67 12.99
CA MET A 71 5.71 16.63 13.90
C MET A 71 6.86 15.87 14.60
N PRO A 72 7.59 16.51 15.54
CA PRO A 72 8.73 15.87 16.22
C PRO A 72 8.34 14.65 17.07
N GLU A 73 7.06 14.46 17.34
CA GLU A 73 6.49 13.32 18.04
C GLU A 73 6.19 12.10 17.15
N LEU A 74 6.29 12.24 15.82
CA LEU A 74 5.94 11.23 14.82
C LEU A 74 7.11 10.28 14.55
N PRO A 75 7.01 8.99 14.89
CA PRO A 75 8.00 8.00 14.49
C PRO A 75 7.84 7.65 13.01
N ILE A 76 8.96 7.64 12.30
CA ILE A 76 9.05 7.34 10.88
C ILE A 76 9.86 6.07 10.70
N CYS A 77 9.23 5.04 10.11
CA CYS A 77 9.83 3.71 9.92
C CYS A 77 9.82 3.32 8.44
N SER A 78 10.99 2.91 7.93
CA SER A 78 11.13 2.38 6.57
C SER A 78 11.27 0.86 6.61
N ILE A 79 10.34 0.16 5.96
CA ILE A 79 10.40 -1.28 5.69
C ILE A 79 11.46 -1.52 4.62
N ILE A 80 12.30 -2.54 4.83
CA ILE A 80 13.36 -2.94 3.91
C ILE A 80 13.14 -4.39 3.53
N SER A 81 13.16 -4.70 2.23
CA SER A 81 13.28 -6.06 1.73
C SER A 81 14.70 -6.32 1.27
N ILE A 82 15.41 -7.23 1.95
CA ILE A 82 16.82 -7.54 1.65
C ILE A 82 17.00 -8.60 0.55
N GLY A 83 15.91 -9.20 0.05
CA GLY A 83 15.95 -10.29 -0.94
C GLY A 83 16.10 -9.86 -2.41
N GLY A 84 16.31 -8.57 -2.69
CA GLY A 84 16.36 -8.05 -4.07
C GLY A 84 15.02 -8.00 -4.80
N GLY A 85 13.94 -8.42 -4.14
CA GLY A 85 12.55 -8.43 -4.63
C GLY A 85 11.79 -9.62 -4.05
N ILE A 86 10.54 -9.78 -4.48
CA ILE A 86 9.66 -10.88 -4.11
C ILE A 86 9.74 -11.94 -5.21
N LEU A 87 9.96 -13.20 -4.83
CA LEU A 87 10.16 -14.32 -5.74
C LEU A 87 9.00 -15.32 -5.70
N GLN A 88 8.96 -16.23 -6.68
CA GLN A 88 8.00 -17.32 -6.70
C GLN A 88 7.96 -18.12 -5.40
N GLY A 89 6.75 -18.34 -4.87
CA GLY A 89 6.52 -19.09 -3.63
C GLY A 89 6.75 -18.28 -2.36
N ASP A 90 7.09 -16.99 -2.44
CA ASP A 90 7.23 -16.13 -1.27
C ASP A 90 5.87 -15.81 -0.64
N ARG A 91 5.85 -15.74 0.69
CA ARG A 91 4.65 -15.56 1.52
C ARG A 91 4.96 -14.59 2.65
N TYR A 92 4.54 -13.35 2.49
CA TYR A 92 4.87 -12.27 3.42
C TYR A 92 3.67 -11.85 4.27
N THR A 93 3.94 -11.44 5.51
CA THR A 93 2.95 -10.82 6.40
C THR A 93 3.48 -9.51 6.96
N ILE A 94 2.63 -8.48 6.98
CA ILE A 94 2.93 -7.17 7.55
C ILE A 94 1.78 -6.76 8.48
N ASP A 95 2.06 -6.77 9.77
CA ASP A 95 1.13 -6.39 10.82
C ASP A 95 1.55 -5.02 11.39
N ILE A 96 0.68 -4.01 11.32
CA ILE A 96 0.91 -2.67 11.86
C ILE A 96 -0.22 -2.32 12.82
N SER A 97 0.10 -2.00 14.07
CA SER A 97 -0.88 -1.53 15.04
C SER A 97 -0.48 -0.18 15.62
N VAL A 98 -1.40 0.77 15.64
CA VAL A 98 -1.23 2.09 16.25
C VAL A 98 -2.24 2.22 17.40
N GLY A 99 -1.70 2.32 18.62
CA GLY A 99 -2.47 2.43 19.85
C GLY A 99 -3.17 3.77 20.02
N GLU A 100 -3.98 3.87 21.08
CA GLU A 100 -4.83 5.05 21.33
C GLU A 100 -4.01 6.35 21.38
N GLY A 101 -4.47 7.35 20.63
CA GLY A 101 -3.82 8.66 20.49
C GLY A 101 -2.43 8.64 19.85
N ALA A 102 -1.88 7.46 19.52
CA ALA A 102 -0.56 7.33 18.94
C ALA A 102 -0.56 7.62 17.44
N SER A 103 0.63 7.83 16.90
CA SER A 103 0.87 8.18 15.52
C SER A 103 2.06 7.42 14.96
N ALA A 104 2.06 7.16 13.66
CA ALA A 104 3.22 6.64 12.95
C ALA A 104 3.19 7.00 11.47
N GLN A 105 4.37 7.08 10.87
CA GLN A 105 4.55 7.03 9.44
C GLN A 105 5.36 5.77 9.09
N VAL A 106 4.82 4.96 8.19
CA VAL A 106 5.45 3.75 7.68
C VAL A 106 5.56 3.86 6.16
N THR A 107 6.73 3.56 5.63
CA THR A 107 6.99 3.52 4.18
C THR A 107 7.90 2.34 3.85
N SER A 108 8.24 2.13 2.58
CA SER A 108 9.33 1.23 2.19
C SER A 108 10.56 2.05 1.76
N GLN A 109 11.75 1.51 1.94
CA GLN A 109 13.00 2.18 1.56
C GLN A 109 13.13 2.38 0.04
N GLY A 110 12.40 1.59 -0.74
CA GLY A 110 12.35 1.72 -2.19
C GLY A 110 11.31 0.80 -2.79
N ALA A 111 11.36 0.73 -4.12
CA ALA A 111 10.39 -0.02 -4.90
C ALA A 111 10.39 -1.53 -4.60
N ASN A 112 9.18 -2.09 -4.51
CA ASN A 112 8.95 -3.51 -4.31
C ASN A 112 8.92 -4.23 -5.67
N ARG A 113 10.02 -4.88 -6.02
CA ARG A 113 10.14 -5.62 -7.30
C ARG A 113 9.52 -7.00 -7.16
N ILE A 114 8.55 -7.35 -8.00
CA ILE A 114 8.02 -8.71 -8.08
C ILE A 114 8.65 -9.37 -9.30
N HIS A 115 9.48 -10.40 -9.07
CA HIS A 115 10.20 -11.06 -10.14
C HIS A 115 9.31 -12.02 -10.95
N GLN A 116 9.81 -12.39 -12.11
CA GLN A 116 9.23 -13.41 -12.98
C GLN A 116 9.11 -14.73 -12.22
N MET A 117 8.12 -15.53 -12.60
CA MET A 117 7.85 -16.80 -11.92
C MET A 117 7.60 -17.89 -12.96
N ASP A 118 8.25 -19.04 -12.81
CA ASP A 118 8.03 -20.21 -13.67
C ASP A 118 6.94 -21.14 -13.08
N ALA A 119 6.75 -21.06 -11.78
CA ALA A 119 5.79 -21.84 -11.02
C ALA A 119 5.33 -21.04 -9.81
N ASN A 120 4.17 -21.40 -9.26
CA ASN A 120 3.59 -20.76 -8.09
C ASN A 120 3.33 -19.25 -8.28
N TYR A 121 3.02 -18.58 -7.17
CA TYR A 121 2.86 -17.12 -7.07
C TYR A 121 3.61 -16.61 -5.85
N ALA A 122 3.68 -15.29 -5.69
CA ALA A 122 4.05 -14.66 -4.44
C ALA A 122 2.83 -13.99 -3.79
N SER A 123 2.80 -13.94 -2.46
CA SER A 123 1.74 -13.26 -1.73
C SER A 123 2.25 -12.37 -0.62
N GLN A 124 1.46 -11.34 -0.34
CA GLN A 124 1.59 -10.49 0.82
C GLN A 124 0.22 -10.36 1.50
N HIS A 125 0.19 -10.56 2.82
CA HIS A 125 -0.97 -10.27 3.65
C HIS A 125 -0.63 -9.13 4.61
N GLN A 126 -1.48 -8.11 4.67
CA GLN A 126 -1.28 -6.95 5.53
C GLN A 126 -2.44 -6.84 6.52
N THR A 127 -2.14 -6.56 7.78
CA THR A 127 -3.15 -6.22 8.78
C THR A 127 -2.78 -4.89 9.42
N VAL A 128 -3.65 -3.90 9.30
CA VAL A 128 -3.45 -2.55 9.84
C VAL A 128 -4.56 -2.26 10.85
N MET A 129 -4.17 -1.96 12.09
CA MET A 129 -5.10 -1.72 13.20
C MET A 129 -4.86 -0.35 13.82
N LEU A 130 -5.89 0.50 13.84
CA LEU A 130 -5.86 1.81 14.47
C LEU A 130 -6.89 1.87 15.59
N ALA A 131 -6.41 2.17 16.80
CA ALA A 131 -7.25 2.45 17.96
C ALA A 131 -7.84 3.87 17.90
N LYS A 132 -8.62 4.25 18.92
CA LYS A 132 -9.21 5.57 19.04
C LYS A 132 -8.16 6.69 18.93
N ASP A 133 -8.49 7.76 18.21
CA ASP A 133 -7.63 8.93 17.99
C ASP A 133 -6.24 8.62 17.38
N ALA A 134 -6.04 7.41 16.85
CA ALA A 134 -4.78 7.00 16.24
C ALA A 134 -4.61 7.63 14.84
N TYR A 135 -3.37 7.88 14.47
CA TYR A 135 -3.01 8.45 13.17
C TYR A 135 -1.94 7.61 12.47
N LEU A 136 -2.22 7.10 11.27
CA LEU A 136 -1.22 6.34 10.49
C LEU A 136 -1.11 6.85 9.07
N GLU A 137 0.12 7.08 8.64
CA GLU A 137 0.48 7.25 7.24
C GLU A 137 1.25 6.02 6.78
N PHE A 138 0.59 5.14 6.05
CA PHE A 138 1.21 3.96 5.47
C PHE A 138 1.25 4.10 3.94
N LEU A 139 2.36 4.67 3.45
CA LEU A 139 2.61 4.94 2.03
C LEU A 139 3.90 4.24 1.60
N PRO A 140 3.88 2.92 1.35
CA PRO A 140 5.00 2.22 0.70
C PRO A 140 5.32 2.82 -0.67
N ASP A 141 6.55 2.66 -1.13
CA ASP A 141 6.96 3.02 -2.49
C ASP A 141 6.34 2.07 -3.53
N PHE A 142 6.55 2.38 -4.81
CA PHE A 142 5.98 1.67 -5.95
C PHE A 142 6.30 0.17 -5.96
N THR A 143 5.29 -0.63 -6.25
CA THR A 143 5.47 -2.05 -6.59
C THR A 143 5.64 -2.18 -8.10
N ILE A 144 6.61 -2.98 -8.54
CA ILE A 144 6.99 -3.15 -9.94
C ILE A 144 6.88 -4.64 -10.28
N PRO A 145 5.74 -5.09 -10.84
CA PRO A 145 5.59 -6.46 -11.31
C PRO A 145 6.35 -6.68 -12.61
N TYR A 146 7.18 -7.72 -12.67
CA TYR A 146 7.89 -8.07 -13.91
C TYR A 146 6.99 -8.93 -14.79
N ARG A 147 7.35 -9.08 -16.07
CA ARG A 147 6.64 -10.03 -16.94
C ARG A 147 6.57 -11.43 -16.32
N ASP A 148 5.50 -12.15 -16.58
CA ASP A 148 5.25 -13.51 -16.09
C ASP A 148 5.24 -13.65 -14.55
N SER A 149 5.17 -12.54 -13.81
CA SER A 149 5.01 -12.54 -12.36
C SER A 149 3.55 -12.74 -11.95
N ARG A 150 3.33 -13.29 -10.75
CA ARG A 150 2.00 -13.55 -10.19
C ARG A 150 2.00 -13.10 -8.75
N PHE A 151 1.28 -12.01 -8.48
CA PHE A 151 1.29 -11.36 -7.17
C PHE A 151 -0.12 -11.15 -6.64
N ILE A 152 -0.29 -11.50 -5.37
CA ILE A 152 -1.50 -11.20 -4.62
C ILE A 152 -1.18 -10.45 -3.33
N ASN A 153 -1.79 -9.29 -3.16
CA ASN A 153 -1.79 -8.51 -1.93
C ASN A 153 -3.20 -8.51 -1.33
N ASP A 154 -3.32 -8.89 -0.07
CA ASP A 154 -4.58 -8.87 0.66
C ASP A 154 -4.40 -8.06 1.94
N THR A 155 -5.20 -7.01 2.12
CA THR A 155 -5.03 -6.02 3.17
C THR A 155 -6.28 -5.92 4.02
N ASP A 156 -6.14 -6.21 5.32
CA ASP A 156 -7.17 -6.03 6.33
C ASP A 156 -6.96 -4.72 7.08
N LEU A 157 -7.88 -3.77 6.95
CA LEU A 157 -7.87 -2.51 7.69
C LEU A 157 -8.93 -2.55 8.81
N VAL A 158 -8.51 -2.35 10.06
CA VAL A 158 -9.38 -2.22 11.23
C VAL A 158 -9.18 -0.84 11.83
N VAL A 159 -10.13 0.07 11.58
CA VAL A 159 -9.94 1.51 11.87
C VAL A 159 -11.06 2.01 12.78
N HIS A 160 -10.71 2.48 13.98
CA HIS A 160 -11.65 3.15 14.89
C HIS A 160 -12.33 4.35 14.22
N GLU A 161 -13.54 4.72 14.64
CA GLU A 161 -14.29 5.81 14.01
C GLU A 161 -13.62 7.18 14.17
N ASP A 162 -12.94 7.40 15.29
CA ASP A 162 -12.14 8.60 15.59
C ASP A 162 -10.71 8.58 15.01
N ALA A 163 -10.28 7.48 14.38
CA ALA A 163 -8.92 7.35 13.86
C ALA A 163 -8.79 7.87 12.44
N THR A 164 -7.57 8.25 12.04
CA THR A 164 -7.25 8.61 10.66
C THR A 164 -6.15 7.72 10.10
N LEU A 165 -6.46 7.01 9.01
CA LEU A 165 -5.53 6.20 8.23
C LEU A 165 -5.41 6.80 6.83
N LEU A 166 -4.17 7.05 6.40
CA LEU A 166 -3.80 7.24 5.01
C LEU A 166 -3.02 6.02 4.54
N TYR A 167 -3.61 5.21 3.67
CA TYR A 167 -3.03 3.97 3.13
C TYR A 167 -2.87 4.08 1.61
N GLY A 168 -1.72 3.68 1.07
CA GLY A 168 -1.46 3.79 -0.36
C GLY A 168 -0.98 2.49 -1.00
N GLU A 169 -1.52 2.22 -2.20
CA GLU A 169 -1.02 1.20 -3.12
C GLU A 169 -0.59 1.88 -4.41
N MET A 170 0.73 1.94 -4.65
CA MET A 170 1.33 2.54 -5.83
C MET A 170 1.98 1.46 -6.69
N MET A 171 1.68 1.46 -7.98
CA MET A 171 2.00 0.37 -8.90
C MET A 171 2.59 0.91 -10.19
N MET A 172 3.70 0.32 -10.64
CA MET A 172 4.14 0.43 -12.02
C MET A 172 3.45 -0.67 -12.82
N THR A 173 3.23 -0.42 -14.11
CA THR A 173 2.67 -1.41 -15.04
C THR A 173 3.71 -2.46 -15.47
N GLY A 174 4.98 -2.23 -15.13
CA GLY A 174 6.10 -3.13 -15.37
C GLY A 174 7.43 -2.40 -15.39
N ARG A 175 8.48 -3.07 -15.87
CA ARG A 175 9.77 -2.43 -16.15
C ARG A 175 9.73 -1.69 -17.49
N LYS A 176 9.06 -0.54 -17.51
CA LYS A 176 8.84 0.32 -18.70
C LYS A 176 10.06 0.49 -19.61
N HIS A 177 11.26 0.65 -19.04
CA HIS A 177 12.49 0.91 -19.80
C HIS A 177 13.33 -0.34 -20.13
N HIS A 178 12.82 -1.56 -19.89
CA HIS A 178 13.58 -2.79 -20.11
C HIS A 178 13.20 -3.50 -21.43
N HIS A 179 11.93 -3.85 -21.61
CA HIS A 179 11.42 -4.48 -22.84
C HIS A 179 9.92 -4.20 -22.97
N GLU A 180 9.38 -4.13 -24.19
CA GLU A 180 7.95 -3.84 -24.43
C GLU A 180 7.02 -4.83 -23.71
N SER A 181 7.42 -6.11 -23.66
CA SER A 181 6.68 -7.18 -22.99
C SER A 181 6.64 -7.08 -21.46
N GLU A 182 7.28 -6.07 -20.86
CA GLU A 182 7.18 -5.83 -19.41
C GLU A 182 5.92 -5.06 -19.06
N ARG A 183 5.46 -4.16 -19.93
CA ARG A 183 4.27 -3.35 -19.69
C ARG A 183 3.04 -4.26 -19.70
N PHE A 184 2.38 -4.38 -18.54
CA PHE A 184 1.30 -5.35 -18.29
C PHE A 184 1.66 -6.79 -18.67
N GLY A 185 2.95 -7.13 -18.61
CA GLY A 185 3.45 -8.46 -18.97
C GLY A 185 3.31 -9.52 -17.89
N PHE A 186 2.94 -9.12 -16.68
CA PHE A 186 2.72 -10.03 -15.56
C PHE A 186 1.49 -10.90 -15.82
N ASP A 187 1.49 -12.11 -15.27
CA ASP A 187 0.38 -13.06 -15.42
C ASP A 187 -0.81 -12.69 -14.54
N LEU A 188 -0.55 -12.23 -13.32
CA LEU A 188 -1.58 -11.86 -12.35
C LEU A 188 -1.09 -10.75 -11.40
N LEU A 189 -1.90 -9.70 -11.26
CA LEU A 189 -1.85 -8.76 -10.16
C LEU A 189 -3.23 -8.72 -9.49
N SER A 190 -3.29 -9.11 -8.22
CA SER A 190 -4.52 -9.13 -7.43
C SER A 190 -4.30 -8.35 -6.13
N MET A 191 -5.03 -7.27 -5.92
CA MET A 191 -4.92 -6.43 -4.72
C MET A 191 -6.29 -6.26 -4.11
N THR A 192 -6.45 -6.65 -2.85
CA THR A 192 -7.73 -6.55 -2.14
C THR A 192 -7.54 -5.77 -0.87
N VAL A 193 -8.38 -4.77 -0.63
CA VAL A 193 -8.45 -4.06 0.65
C VAL A 193 -9.81 -4.29 1.28
N ASN A 194 -9.83 -4.82 2.50
CA ASN A 194 -11.02 -5.04 3.30
C ASN A 194 -10.99 -4.12 4.52
N ALA A 195 -11.87 -3.12 4.55
CA ALA A 195 -11.95 -2.17 5.66
C ALA A 195 -13.15 -2.46 6.58
N ARG A 196 -12.90 -2.46 7.89
CA ARG A 196 -13.94 -2.63 8.93
C ARG A 196 -13.65 -1.78 10.16
N ARG A 197 -14.68 -1.61 11.00
CA ARG A 197 -14.57 -1.06 12.34
C ARG A 197 -14.12 -2.13 13.35
N PRO A 198 -13.62 -1.74 14.54
CA PRO A 198 -13.20 -2.68 15.58
C PRO A 198 -14.32 -3.63 16.06
N ASP A 199 -15.58 -3.18 16.01
CA ASP A 199 -16.77 -3.97 16.32
C ASP A 199 -17.14 -5.03 15.25
N GLY A 200 -16.38 -5.07 14.14
CA GLY A 200 -16.61 -5.99 13.02
C GLY A 200 -17.50 -5.45 11.90
N ARG A 201 -18.11 -4.25 12.06
CA ARG A 201 -18.91 -3.62 11.00
C ARG A 201 -18.04 -3.33 9.77
N LYS A 202 -18.41 -3.90 8.63
CA LYS A 202 -17.73 -3.69 7.34
C LYS A 202 -17.95 -2.25 6.85
N LEU A 203 -16.90 -1.64 6.31
CA LEU A 203 -16.94 -0.31 5.69
C LEU A 203 -16.98 -0.43 4.17
N PHE A 204 -16.01 -1.11 3.58
CA PHE A 204 -15.95 -1.35 2.14
C PHE A 204 -14.94 -2.46 1.82
N THR A 205 -15.02 -2.95 0.59
CA THR A 205 -13.97 -3.76 -0.03
C THR A 205 -13.57 -3.09 -1.34
N GLU A 206 -12.27 -2.95 -1.57
CA GLU A 206 -11.69 -2.50 -2.82
C GLU A 206 -10.89 -3.66 -3.43
N LYS A 207 -10.94 -3.79 -4.76
CA LYS A 207 -10.32 -4.88 -5.49
C LYS A 207 -9.78 -4.38 -6.82
N VAL A 208 -8.50 -4.59 -7.04
CA VAL A 208 -7.87 -4.54 -8.35
C VAL A 208 -7.50 -5.95 -8.77
N LEU A 209 -7.96 -6.35 -9.95
CA LEU A 209 -7.58 -7.61 -10.58
C LEU A 209 -7.16 -7.31 -12.01
N ILE A 210 -5.89 -7.58 -12.31
CA ILE A 210 -5.33 -7.46 -13.65
C ILE A 210 -4.72 -8.79 -14.02
N GLU A 211 -5.26 -9.39 -15.08
CA GLU A 211 -4.79 -10.63 -15.67
C GLU A 211 -4.12 -10.31 -17.01
N LYS A 212 -3.15 -11.13 -17.38
CA LYS A 212 -2.44 -10.98 -18.65
C LYS A 212 -3.39 -11.03 -19.84
N GLY A 213 -3.15 -10.14 -20.80
CA GLY A 213 -3.97 -10.06 -22.01
C GLY A 213 -5.36 -9.46 -21.76
N ASN A 214 -5.60 -8.80 -20.63
CA ASN A 214 -6.83 -8.06 -20.41
C ASN A 214 -6.98 -6.92 -21.44
N GLU A 215 -7.91 -7.09 -22.37
CA GLU A 215 -8.19 -6.18 -23.48
C GLU A 215 -8.66 -4.79 -23.04
N THR A 216 -9.16 -4.66 -21.80
CA THR A 216 -9.67 -3.37 -21.30
C THR A 216 -8.58 -2.45 -20.78
N ILE A 217 -7.32 -2.91 -20.70
CA ILE A 217 -6.27 -2.17 -20.00
C ILE A 217 -6.02 -0.79 -20.62
N ASP A 218 -6.04 -0.71 -21.95
CA ASP A 218 -5.82 0.53 -22.69
C ASP A 218 -7.08 1.40 -22.82
N PHE A 219 -8.21 0.99 -22.23
CA PHE A 219 -9.40 1.84 -22.21
C PHE A 219 -9.12 3.12 -21.42
N ALA A 220 -9.65 4.25 -21.90
CA ALA A 220 -9.47 5.55 -21.28
C ALA A 220 -9.94 5.59 -19.81
N ALA A 221 -10.95 4.79 -19.47
CA ALA A 221 -11.48 4.67 -18.10
C ALA A 221 -10.66 3.73 -17.19
N VAL A 222 -9.63 3.07 -17.71
CA VAL A 222 -8.79 2.10 -16.99
C VAL A 222 -7.38 2.66 -16.85
N MET A 223 -6.50 2.47 -17.84
CA MET A 223 -5.14 3.03 -17.81
C MET A 223 -4.87 4.01 -18.95
N GLY A 224 -5.64 3.99 -20.05
CA GLY A 224 -5.56 5.01 -21.10
C GLY A 224 -4.14 5.32 -21.62
N GLY A 225 -3.23 4.34 -21.62
CA GLY A 225 -1.83 4.50 -22.01
C GLY A 225 -0.85 4.95 -20.91
N TYR A 226 -1.29 5.19 -19.67
CA TYR A 226 -0.42 5.50 -18.53
C TYR A 226 0.33 4.26 -18.02
N ASP A 227 1.49 4.48 -17.38
CA ASP A 227 2.45 3.44 -16.97
C ASP A 227 2.59 3.26 -15.46
N ALA A 228 1.96 4.13 -14.68
CA ALA A 228 1.94 4.12 -13.23
C ALA A 228 0.53 4.44 -12.73
N PHE A 229 0.13 3.86 -11.60
CA PHE A 229 -1.12 4.23 -10.93
C PHE A 229 -0.99 4.17 -9.40
N ALA A 230 -1.89 4.88 -8.72
CA ALA A 230 -2.00 4.87 -7.28
C ALA A 230 -3.45 4.83 -6.82
N ASN A 231 -3.72 4.00 -5.81
CA ASN A 231 -4.94 3.99 -5.03
C ASN A 231 -4.60 4.42 -3.61
N ILE A 232 -5.03 5.61 -3.20
CA ILE A 232 -4.79 6.13 -1.84
C ILE A 232 -6.11 6.23 -1.10
N LEU A 233 -6.23 5.47 -0.01
CA LEU A 233 -7.39 5.44 0.88
C LEU A 233 -7.13 6.35 2.08
N CYS A 234 -8.00 7.33 2.29
CA CYS A 234 -8.07 8.12 3.52
C CYS A 234 -9.31 7.69 4.30
N ILE A 235 -9.13 6.89 5.35
CA ILE A 235 -10.21 6.53 6.28
C ILE A 235 -10.11 7.45 7.48
N THR A 236 -11.12 8.27 7.74
CA THR A 236 -11.05 9.37 8.72
C THR A 236 -12.47 9.74 9.21
N PRO A 237 -12.64 10.46 10.33
CA PRO A 237 -13.95 10.91 10.77
C PRO A 237 -14.67 11.73 9.68
N PRO A 238 -16.00 11.62 9.53
CA PRO A 238 -16.74 12.30 8.47
C PRO A 238 -16.50 13.82 8.40
N ALA A 239 -16.39 14.48 9.55
CA ALA A 239 -16.11 15.92 9.59
C ALA A 239 -14.72 16.28 9.06
N VAL A 240 -13.73 15.41 9.23
CA VAL A 240 -12.38 15.59 8.68
C VAL A 240 -12.40 15.31 7.17
N ALA A 241 -13.10 14.26 6.74
CA ALA A 241 -13.27 13.92 5.33
C ALA A 241 -13.89 15.08 4.53
N GLU A 242 -14.92 15.75 5.06
CA GLU A 242 -15.54 16.91 4.40
C GLU A 242 -14.56 18.07 4.23
N ARG A 243 -13.76 18.40 5.26
CA ARG A 243 -12.75 19.47 5.14
C ARG A 243 -11.65 19.13 4.14
N ILE A 244 -11.23 17.86 4.07
CA ILE A 244 -10.29 17.40 3.05
C ILE A 244 -10.92 17.56 1.66
N ARG A 245 -12.17 17.11 1.49
CA ARG A 245 -12.91 17.19 0.22
C ARG A 245 -13.01 18.62 -0.32
N GLU A 246 -13.17 19.61 0.55
CA GLU A 246 -13.26 21.02 0.17
C GLU A 246 -11.92 21.61 -0.31
N ARG A 247 -10.80 20.98 0.06
CA ARG A 247 -9.44 21.49 -0.21
C ARG A 247 -8.67 20.73 -1.28
N VAL A 248 -9.03 19.47 -1.53
CA VAL A 248 -8.34 18.65 -2.55
C VAL A 248 -8.76 19.12 -3.93
N ASN A 249 -7.77 19.56 -4.71
CA ASN A 249 -7.92 19.80 -6.13
C ASN A 249 -7.58 18.53 -6.90
N VAL A 250 -8.28 18.29 -8.01
CA VAL A 250 -8.05 17.17 -8.92
C VAL A 250 -7.36 17.66 -10.19
N SER A 251 -6.49 16.82 -10.76
CA SER A 251 -5.81 17.10 -12.02
C SER A 251 -6.50 16.38 -13.17
N PHE A 252 -7.23 17.14 -14.00
CA PHE A 252 -7.89 16.67 -15.23
C PHE A 252 -7.53 17.55 -16.45
N GLY A 253 -6.51 18.41 -16.34
CA GLY A 253 -6.20 19.45 -17.32
C GLY A 253 -5.22 19.01 -18.42
N ASP A 254 -5.40 19.59 -19.62
CA ASP A 254 -4.68 19.39 -20.90
C ASP A 254 -5.21 18.27 -21.81
N GLU A 255 -4.96 18.38 -23.12
CA GLU A 255 -5.30 17.33 -24.09
C GLU A 255 -4.54 16.02 -23.82
N ARG A 256 -3.39 16.07 -23.12
CA ARG A 256 -2.53 14.93 -22.74
C ARG A 256 -1.73 15.20 -21.44
N PRO A 257 -2.35 15.20 -20.25
CA PRO A 257 -1.63 15.39 -18.99
C PRO A 257 -0.59 14.30 -18.75
N ARG A 258 0.44 14.62 -17.96
CA ARG A 258 1.42 13.63 -17.48
C ARG A 258 0.87 12.74 -16.37
N ALA A 259 -0.10 13.24 -15.62
CA ALA A 259 -0.88 12.48 -14.64
C ALA A 259 -2.32 12.99 -14.57
N ILE A 260 -3.25 12.09 -14.32
CA ILE A 260 -4.65 12.38 -14.05
C ILE A 260 -4.94 11.89 -12.64
N SER A 261 -5.58 12.73 -11.84
CA SER A 261 -6.00 12.39 -10.49
C SER A 261 -7.47 12.71 -10.29
N GLY A 262 -8.17 11.85 -9.55
CA GLY A 262 -9.55 12.05 -9.16
C GLY A 262 -9.79 11.45 -7.79
N PHE A 263 -10.77 11.96 -7.05
CA PHE A 263 -11.16 11.34 -5.78
C PHE A 263 -12.65 11.00 -5.76
N SER A 264 -13.00 10.03 -4.91
CA SER A 264 -14.37 9.66 -4.60
C SER A 264 -14.57 9.53 -3.10
N THR A 265 -15.83 9.58 -2.66
CA THR A 265 -16.19 9.28 -1.28
C THR A 265 -16.23 7.77 -1.08
N LEU A 266 -15.68 7.30 0.04
CA LEU A 266 -15.76 5.90 0.42
C LEU A 266 -17.15 5.57 0.98
N PRO A 267 -17.68 4.36 0.74
CA PRO A 267 -18.96 3.93 1.28
C PRO A 267 -19.05 4.07 2.81
N ASN A 268 -20.28 4.16 3.32
CA ASN A 268 -20.57 4.21 4.75
C ASN A 268 -19.91 5.41 5.48
N GLY A 269 -19.65 6.51 4.75
CA GLY A 269 -18.99 7.69 5.30
C GLY A 269 -17.60 7.40 5.85
N ALA A 270 -16.90 6.40 5.29
CA ALA A 270 -15.61 5.95 5.81
C ALA A 270 -14.47 6.94 5.52
N GLY A 271 -14.61 7.81 4.52
CA GLY A 271 -13.62 8.80 4.14
C GLY A 271 -13.54 9.02 2.63
N LEU A 272 -12.34 9.14 2.08
CA LEU A 272 -12.08 9.47 0.67
C LEU A 272 -11.10 8.48 0.03
N MET A 273 -11.19 8.29 -1.28
CA MET A 273 -10.22 7.55 -2.07
C MET A 273 -9.70 8.46 -3.19
N LEU A 274 -8.39 8.66 -3.26
CA LEU A 274 -7.72 9.25 -4.43
C LEU A 274 -7.30 8.12 -5.37
N ARG A 275 -7.54 8.32 -6.66
CA ARG A 275 -6.99 7.51 -7.74
C ARG A 275 -6.14 8.39 -8.65
N VAL A 276 -4.99 7.88 -9.03
CA VAL A 276 -4.06 8.58 -9.91
C VAL A 276 -3.54 7.63 -10.97
N VAL A 277 -3.42 8.10 -12.20
CA VAL A 277 -2.65 7.46 -13.27
C VAL A 277 -1.60 8.45 -13.78
N GLY A 278 -0.44 7.97 -14.23
CA GLY A 278 0.62 8.84 -14.71
C GLY A 278 1.63 8.15 -15.63
N ILE A 279 2.38 8.97 -16.39
CA ILE A 279 3.39 8.50 -17.34
C ILE A 279 4.61 7.98 -16.58
N GLU A 280 5.01 8.65 -15.49
CA GLU A 280 6.11 8.26 -14.63
C GLU A 280 5.69 8.18 -13.17
N SER A 281 6.47 7.43 -12.38
CA SER A 281 6.24 7.30 -10.94
C SER A 281 6.26 8.66 -10.21
N TYR A 282 7.12 9.60 -10.62
CA TYR A 282 7.18 10.94 -10.01
C TYR A 282 5.94 11.80 -10.30
N ASP A 283 5.30 11.64 -11.46
CA ASP A 283 4.06 12.35 -11.78
C ASP A 283 2.94 11.90 -10.81
N VAL A 284 2.87 10.59 -10.56
CA VAL A 284 1.93 10.02 -9.60
C VAL A 284 2.28 10.41 -8.16
N ARG A 285 3.57 10.39 -7.78
CA ARG A 285 4.01 10.81 -6.42
C ARG A 285 3.63 12.25 -6.12
N ALA A 286 3.72 13.16 -7.10
CA ALA A 286 3.34 14.55 -6.92
C ALA A 286 1.86 14.69 -6.54
N GLU A 287 0.97 14.01 -7.25
CA GLU A 287 -0.48 13.98 -6.95
C GLU A 287 -0.77 13.36 -5.57
N VAL A 288 -0.12 12.22 -5.25
CA VAL A 288 -0.25 11.57 -3.94
C VAL A 288 0.24 12.48 -2.81
N ARG A 289 1.36 13.18 -3.02
CA ARG A 289 1.95 14.10 -2.05
C ARG A 289 1.06 15.31 -1.81
N ASN A 290 0.42 15.84 -2.85
CA ASN A 290 -0.56 16.93 -2.72
C ASN A 290 -1.75 16.50 -1.87
N PHE A 291 -2.32 15.33 -2.14
CA PHE A 291 -3.42 14.78 -1.34
C PHE A 291 -2.99 14.51 0.10
N TRP A 292 -1.83 13.87 0.30
CA TRP A 292 -1.28 13.59 1.62
C TRP A 292 -1.06 14.86 2.45
N LYS A 293 -0.57 15.93 1.83
CA LYS A 293 -0.42 17.24 2.49
C LYS A 293 -1.75 17.74 3.04
N VAL A 294 -2.80 17.74 2.23
CA VAL A 294 -4.14 18.19 2.68
C VAL A 294 -4.66 17.30 3.80
N VAL A 295 -4.53 15.97 3.67
CA VAL A 295 -4.96 15.02 4.71
C VAL A 295 -4.27 15.31 6.04
N ARG A 296 -2.94 15.48 6.04
CA ARG A 296 -2.18 15.74 7.28
C ARG A 296 -2.55 17.09 7.89
N GLU A 297 -2.70 18.13 7.07
CA GLU A 297 -3.10 19.45 7.55
C GLU A 297 -4.50 19.43 8.20
N GLU A 298 -5.45 18.72 7.61
CA GLU A 298 -6.82 18.63 8.15
C GLU A 298 -6.96 17.69 9.34
N ALA A 299 -6.15 16.63 9.40
CA ALA A 299 -6.20 15.64 10.48
C ALA A 299 -5.35 16.03 11.69
N ARG A 300 -4.23 16.75 11.48
CA ARG A 300 -3.24 17.05 12.52
C ARG A 300 -2.90 18.53 12.67
N GLY A 301 -3.35 19.40 11.77
CA GLY A 301 -2.97 20.82 11.78
C GLY A 301 -1.49 21.05 11.45
N LYS A 302 -0.83 20.08 10.81
CA LYS A 302 0.61 20.09 10.48
C LYS A 302 0.79 19.77 9.00
N THR A 303 1.74 20.43 8.35
CA THR A 303 2.05 20.21 6.93
C THR A 303 3.11 19.13 6.73
N LEU A 304 3.42 18.78 5.48
CA LEU A 304 4.55 17.89 5.16
C LEU A 304 5.85 18.70 5.13
N PRO A 305 6.98 18.13 5.60
CA PRO A 305 8.30 18.68 5.33
C PRO A 305 8.51 18.90 3.83
N GLU A 306 9.34 19.88 3.45
CA GLU A 306 9.73 20.06 2.05
C GLU A 306 10.32 18.77 1.46
N GLU A 307 10.18 18.61 0.15
CA GLU A 307 10.68 17.42 -0.52
C GLU A 307 12.21 17.44 -0.53
N PHE A 308 12.83 16.36 -0.06
CA PHE A 308 14.27 16.22 -0.15
C PHE A 308 14.68 16.16 -1.62
N LEU A 309 15.65 16.98 -2.02
CA LEU A 309 16.09 17.18 -3.42
C LEU A 309 16.59 15.91 -4.15
N TRP A 310 16.69 14.76 -3.49
CA TRP A 310 17.23 13.51 -4.02
C TRP A 310 16.23 12.33 -4.02
N ARG A 311 14.93 12.59 -3.87
CA ARG A 311 13.87 11.56 -3.95
C ARG A 311 13.13 11.56 -5.28
#